data_AF-A0A9J6ERS5-F1
#
_entry.id   AF-A0A9J6ERS5-F1
#
_cell.length_a   1.000
_cell.length_b   1.000
_cell.length_c   1.000
_cell.angle_alpha   90.00
_cell.angle_beta   90.00
_cell.angle_gamma   90.00
#
_symmetry.space_group_name_H-M   'P 1'
#
loop_
_entity.id
_entity.type
_entity.pdbx_description
1 polymer ?
#
loop_
_entity_poly.entity_id
_entity_poly.type
_entity_poly.pdbx_seq_one_letter_code
_entity_poly.pdbx_strand_id
1 'polypeptide(L)'
;MRDTGVRERFFFSSPCYVNDLGVELLECKDLSNVAVSSNVLSNSDSFRTTPRVLPSCTHVTSLSLTEWEELFDWNAMNALISQYIAATTVLKELSLTIFREIQDHANHSKSVLVRALAINKSIRRLRIDRICFNESEAQVLAEALQSTRTICYFSYYPEDWQSTASLFQKLSTNFSSNYTILGLNGYRRHIHHHDLFIMDDVVHRNVSLVARAAHFVTGTRYRYLAAAAELVHFNPGLAESVRKLASIDEDEALSRIKHSLESFSELNDFMRLAGVVKYGVSCHKRDDGQKQLVDIGRDCWLWIRQYLTVGDILDEQARRGQEETNTCPFLAAVDDDGGASGDGSKFFVDPGSLFGLLNDLKLVGQVVSGKYRIALAAKLTQPVRSSGRSRCGSSNNSPRSSCVHKMLRDFE
;
A
#
# COMPACT_ATOMS: atom_id res chain seq x y z
N MET A 1 2.46 -1.51 43.65
CA MET A 1 3.14 -2.10 42.48
C MET A 1 2.91 -1.19 41.29
N ARG A 2 3.65 -0.08 41.28
CA ARG A 2 3.96 0.71 40.09
C ARG A 2 5.25 0.12 39.49
N ASP A 3 5.48 0.34 38.21
CA ASP A 3 6.71 0.02 37.47
C ASP A 3 6.92 -1.41 36.96
N THR A 4 5.98 -1.88 36.14
CA THR A 4 6.35 -2.75 35.01
C THR A 4 5.71 -2.21 33.74
N GLY A 5 6.52 -1.64 32.85
CA GLY A 5 6.13 -1.10 31.53
C GLY A 5 5.70 -2.16 30.52
N VAL A 6 4.88 -3.11 30.96
CA VAL A 6 4.14 -4.02 30.09
C VAL A 6 2.76 -3.38 29.97
N ARG A 7 2.46 -2.75 28.83
CA ARG A 7 1.07 -2.46 28.47
C ARG A 7 0.37 -3.81 28.43
N GLU A 8 -0.30 -4.15 29.52
CA GLU A 8 -1.01 -5.40 29.74
C GLU A 8 -1.97 -5.60 28.57
N ARG A 9 -1.61 -6.52 27.68
CA ARG A 9 -2.62 -7.26 26.94
C ARG A 9 -3.32 -8.08 28.01
N PHE A 10 -4.43 -7.58 28.53
CA PHE A 10 -5.39 -8.41 29.25
C PHE A 10 -5.92 -9.44 28.25
N PHE A 11 -5.19 -10.54 28.09
CA PHE A 11 -5.82 -11.79 27.73
C PHE A 11 -6.51 -12.23 29.01
N PHE A 12 -7.82 -12.04 29.06
CA PHE A 12 -8.65 -12.82 29.95
C PHE A 12 -8.56 -14.28 29.49
N SER A 13 -7.48 -14.95 29.88
CA SER A 13 -7.31 -16.41 29.80
C SER A 13 -8.17 -17.13 30.85
N SER A 14 -8.88 -16.36 31.68
CA SER A 14 -10.08 -16.79 32.39
C SER A 14 -11.21 -15.84 32.01
N PRO A 15 -12.39 -16.33 31.59
CA PRO A 15 -13.54 -15.47 31.34
C PRO A 15 -13.81 -14.66 32.61
N CYS A 16 -13.62 -13.34 32.56
CA CYS A 16 -14.17 -12.49 33.60
C CYS A 16 -15.68 -12.53 33.45
N TYR A 17 -16.33 -13.13 34.43
CA TYR A 17 -17.78 -13.12 34.55
C TYR A 17 -18.21 -11.70 34.93
N VAL A 18 -18.44 -10.88 33.90
CA VAL A 18 -19.03 -9.56 34.09
C VAL A 18 -20.54 -9.73 34.18
N ASN A 19 -21.10 -9.32 35.33
CA ASN A 19 -22.54 -9.45 35.57
C ASN A 19 -23.37 -8.51 34.66
N ASP A 20 -22.82 -7.34 34.28
CA ASP A 20 -23.43 -6.41 33.32
C ASP A 20 -22.39 -5.78 32.39
N LEU A 21 -22.11 -6.48 31.29
CA LEU A 21 -21.13 -6.07 30.29
C LEU A 21 -21.50 -4.74 29.62
N GLY A 22 -22.79 -4.39 29.55
CA GLY A 22 -23.24 -3.14 28.96
C GLY A 22 -22.82 -1.91 29.75
N VAL A 23 -22.91 -1.98 31.09
CA VAL A 23 -22.49 -0.90 31.99
C VAL A 23 -20.96 -0.77 31.97
N GLU A 24 -20.24 -1.89 32.07
CA GLU A 24 -18.78 -1.86 32.10
C GLU A 24 -18.18 -1.35 30.77
N LEU A 25 -18.81 -1.66 29.64
CA LEU A 25 -18.45 -1.09 28.33
C LEU A 25 -18.66 0.42 28.26
N LEU A 26 -19.61 1.00 29.00
CA LEU A 26 -19.84 2.45 29.02
C LEU A 26 -18.90 3.16 30.00
N GLU A 27 -18.62 2.53 31.13
CA GLU A 27 -17.88 3.15 32.24
C GLU A 27 -16.37 2.95 32.12
N CYS A 28 -15.91 1.81 31.62
CA CYS A 28 -14.50 1.43 31.56
C CYS A 28 -13.87 1.75 30.20
N LYS A 29 -13.35 2.97 30.04
CA LYS A 29 -12.65 3.40 28.80
C LYS A 29 -11.37 2.62 28.50
N ASP A 30 -10.83 1.90 29.48
CA ASP A 30 -9.63 1.07 29.32
C ASP A 30 -9.95 -0.31 28.71
N LEU A 31 -11.23 -0.68 28.59
CA LEU A 31 -11.67 -1.96 28.05
C LEU A 31 -11.60 -1.98 26.51
N SER A 32 -10.39 -2.07 25.97
CA SER A 32 -10.16 -2.00 24.52
C SER A 32 -10.36 -3.33 23.77
N ASN A 33 -10.45 -4.45 24.49
CA ASN A 33 -10.59 -5.79 23.94
C ASN A 33 -11.81 -6.47 24.55
N VAL A 34 -12.79 -6.79 23.71
CA VAL A 34 -14.09 -7.29 24.15
C VAL A 34 -14.36 -8.62 23.47
N ALA A 35 -14.62 -9.66 24.26
CA ALA A 35 -15.05 -10.96 23.77
C ALA A 35 -16.39 -11.31 24.42
N VAL A 36 -17.38 -11.62 23.59
CA VAL A 36 -18.74 -11.95 24.02
C VAL A 36 -19.08 -13.36 23.53
N SER A 37 -19.44 -14.24 24.46
CA SER A 37 -19.89 -15.62 24.20
C SER A 37 -21.20 -15.91 24.92
N SER A 38 -22.16 -16.56 24.25
CA SER A 38 -23.42 -17.00 24.90
C SER A 38 -23.18 -18.00 26.02
N ASN A 39 -22.12 -18.82 25.92
CA ASN A 39 -21.82 -19.87 26.90
C ASN A 39 -21.38 -19.28 28.26
N VAL A 40 -20.93 -18.03 28.28
CA VAL A 40 -20.46 -17.33 29.47
C VAL A 40 -21.58 -16.51 30.12
N LEU A 41 -22.51 -15.99 29.32
CA LEU A 41 -23.60 -15.14 29.78
C LEU A 41 -24.86 -15.97 30.03
N SER A 42 -24.90 -16.61 31.20
CA SER A 42 -26.07 -17.33 31.73
C SER A 42 -27.27 -16.43 32.01
N ASN A 43 -27.09 -15.11 32.02
CA ASN A 43 -28.15 -14.11 32.14
C ASN A 43 -28.46 -13.49 30.77
N SER A 44 -29.64 -13.78 30.24
CA SER A 44 -30.09 -13.38 28.90
C SER A 44 -30.18 -11.86 28.70
N ASP A 45 -30.31 -11.08 29.78
CA ASP A 45 -30.52 -9.62 29.70
C ASP A 45 -29.23 -8.84 29.43
N SER A 46 -28.10 -9.16 30.07
CA SER A 46 -26.81 -8.50 29.85
C SER A 46 -26.26 -8.76 28.43
N PHE A 47 -26.60 -9.91 27.85
CA PHE A 47 -26.28 -10.23 26.45
C PHE A 47 -27.14 -9.43 25.45
N ARG A 48 -28.38 -9.05 25.82
CA ARG A 48 -29.26 -8.21 24.98
C ARG A 48 -28.87 -6.74 24.99
N THR A 49 -28.33 -6.26 26.11
CA THR A 49 -27.92 -4.85 26.24
C THR A 49 -26.63 -4.61 25.47
N THR A 50 -25.63 -5.48 25.60
CA THR A 50 -24.28 -5.33 25.02
C THR A 50 -24.27 -4.81 23.56
N PRO A 51 -24.98 -5.42 22.60
CA PRO A 51 -24.94 -5.01 21.20
C PRO A 51 -25.62 -3.66 20.94
N ARG A 52 -26.56 -3.27 21.80
CA ARG A 52 -27.19 -1.94 21.76
C ARG A 52 -26.25 -0.85 22.27
N VAL A 53 -25.31 -1.20 23.14
CA VAL A 53 -24.33 -0.26 23.69
C VAL A 53 -23.08 -0.13 22.83
N LEU A 54 -22.73 -1.17 22.05
CA LEU A 54 -21.56 -1.15 21.14
C LEU A 54 -21.45 0.12 20.27
N PRO A 55 -22.52 0.63 19.62
CA PRO A 55 -22.46 1.88 18.85
C PRO A 55 -21.95 3.10 19.64
N SER A 56 -22.08 3.10 20.97
CA SER A 56 -21.62 4.17 21.86
C SER A 56 -20.17 3.99 22.32
N CYS A 57 -19.57 2.82 22.09
CA CYS A 57 -18.23 2.50 22.57
C CYS A 57 -17.16 2.98 21.57
N THR A 58 -16.48 4.08 21.90
CA THR A 58 -15.44 4.67 21.03
C THR A 58 -14.01 4.21 21.35
N HIS A 59 -13.84 3.25 22.25
CA HIS A 59 -12.53 2.79 22.76
C HIS A 59 -12.24 1.31 22.44
N VAL A 60 -13.23 0.56 21.94
CA VAL A 60 -13.08 -0.87 21.66
C VAL A 60 -12.31 -1.07 20.36
N THR A 61 -11.10 -1.62 20.49
CA THR A 61 -10.16 -1.87 19.37
C THR A 61 -10.16 -3.31 18.90
N SER A 62 -10.59 -4.26 19.72
CA SER A 62 -10.75 -5.68 19.37
C SER A 62 -12.12 -6.16 19.83
N LEU A 63 -12.90 -6.73 18.91
CA LEU A 63 -14.22 -7.28 19.18
C LEU A 63 -14.30 -8.73 18.68
N SER A 64 -14.63 -9.64 19.58
CA SER A 64 -14.91 -11.04 19.26
C SER A 64 -16.32 -11.40 19.70
N LEU A 65 -17.14 -11.84 18.75
CA LEU A 65 -18.53 -12.21 18.96
C LEU A 65 -18.67 -13.69 18.59
N THR A 66 -18.78 -14.56 19.59
CA THR A 66 -18.81 -16.01 19.42
C THR A 66 -20.07 -16.62 20.01
N GLU A 67 -20.55 -17.73 19.44
CA GLU A 67 -21.61 -18.57 20.03
C GLU A 67 -22.90 -17.77 20.31
N TRP A 68 -23.81 -17.76 19.34
CA TRP A 68 -25.12 -17.11 19.45
C TRP A 68 -26.16 -18.21 19.35
N GLU A 69 -26.72 -18.65 20.47
CA GLU A 69 -27.82 -19.63 20.49
C GLU A 69 -29.16 -19.03 20.05
N GLU A 70 -30.11 -19.92 19.74
CA GLU A 70 -31.42 -19.71 19.08
C GLU A 70 -32.39 -18.69 19.72
N LEU A 71 -31.99 -18.01 20.79
CA LEU A 71 -32.87 -17.18 21.61
C LEU A 71 -33.00 -15.72 21.13
N PHE A 72 -32.47 -15.38 19.94
CA PHE A 72 -32.33 -14.00 19.47
C PHE A 72 -32.82 -13.75 18.04
N ASP A 73 -33.42 -12.58 17.83
CA ASP A 73 -33.66 -12.02 16.51
C ASP A 73 -32.31 -11.62 15.87
N TRP A 74 -31.75 -12.55 15.11
CA TRP A 74 -30.51 -12.38 14.36
C TRP A 74 -30.53 -11.12 13.47
N ASN A 75 -31.69 -10.73 12.93
CA ASN A 75 -31.78 -9.60 12.02
C ASN A 75 -31.58 -8.27 12.76
N ALA A 76 -32.27 -8.08 13.89
CA ALA A 76 -32.08 -6.90 14.73
C ALA A 76 -30.64 -6.81 15.26
N MET A 77 -30.09 -7.95 15.67
CA MET A 77 -28.72 -8.06 16.15
C MET A 77 -27.68 -7.70 15.10
N ASN A 78 -27.79 -8.28 13.92
CA ASN A 78 -26.88 -8.03 12.82
C ASN A 78 -26.96 -6.58 12.33
N ALA A 79 -28.14 -5.95 12.36
CA ALA A 79 -28.29 -4.54 12.05
C ALA A 79 -27.50 -3.63 13.02
N LEU A 80 -27.54 -3.91 14.32
CA LEU A 80 -26.78 -3.17 15.35
C LEU A 80 -25.28 -3.38 15.19
N ILE A 81 -24.84 -4.62 14.99
CA ILE A 81 -23.41 -4.95 14.77
C ILE A 81 -22.92 -4.26 13.50
N SER A 82 -23.70 -4.31 12.42
CA SER A 82 -23.36 -3.65 11.16
C SER A 82 -23.29 -2.14 11.30
N GLN A 83 -24.21 -1.52 12.06
CA GLN A 83 -24.18 -0.09 12.35
C GLN A 83 -22.91 0.29 13.12
N TYR A 84 -22.53 -0.50 14.13
CA TYR A 84 -21.29 -0.28 14.88
C TYR A 84 -20.06 -0.41 13.98
N ILE A 85 -19.96 -1.47 13.19
CA ILE A 85 -18.85 -1.70 12.24
C ILE A 85 -18.75 -0.54 11.25
N ALA A 86 -19.87 -0.06 10.73
CA ALA A 86 -19.91 1.06 9.80
C ALA A 86 -19.41 2.37 10.42
N ALA A 87 -19.74 2.62 11.69
CA ALA A 87 -19.45 3.89 12.37
C ALA A 87 -18.07 3.93 13.04
N THR A 88 -17.53 2.78 13.46
CA THR A 88 -16.31 2.74 14.28
C THR A 88 -15.05 3.09 13.48
N THR A 89 -14.25 4.01 14.02
CA THR A 89 -12.94 4.40 13.48
C THR A 89 -11.77 3.79 14.24
N VAL A 90 -12.03 3.09 15.34
CA VAL A 90 -11.02 2.56 16.27
C VAL A 90 -10.88 1.04 16.25
N LEU A 91 -11.88 0.32 15.73
CA LEU A 91 -11.89 -1.14 15.72
C LEU A 91 -10.82 -1.68 14.76
N LYS A 92 -9.77 -2.29 15.30
CA LYS A 92 -8.65 -2.88 14.54
C LYS A 92 -8.86 -4.38 14.28
N GLU A 93 -9.53 -5.09 15.17
CA GLU A 93 -9.71 -6.54 15.10
C GLU A 93 -11.18 -6.91 15.28
N LEU A 94 -11.70 -7.73 14.36
CA LEU A 94 -13.08 -8.23 14.39
C LEU A 94 -13.09 -9.73 14.15
N SER A 95 -13.73 -10.47 15.06
CA SER A 95 -14.03 -11.90 14.92
C SER A 95 -15.51 -12.13 15.09
N LEU A 96 -16.14 -12.76 14.09
CA LEU A 96 -17.56 -13.12 14.09
C LEU A 96 -17.70 -14.63 13.94
N THR A 97 -18.38 -15.30 14.87
CA THR A 97 -18.65 -16.74 14.83
C THR A 97 -20.08 -17.04 15.25
N ILE A 98 -20.88 -17.65 14.37
CA ILE A 98 -22.32 -17.92 14.60
C ILE A 98 -22.59 -19.43 14.47
N PHE A 99 -23.31 -20.04 15.40
CA PHE A 99 -23.38 -21.51 15.49
C PHE A 99 -24.62 -22.17 14.89
N ARG A 100 -25.66 -21.40 14.55
CA ARG A 100 -26.88 -21.96 13.94
C ARG A 100 -27.58 -20.92 13.10
N GLU A 101 -27.40 -20.99 11.78
CA GLU A 101 -28.22 -20.22 10.86
C GLU A 101 -29.60 -20.89 10.84
N ILE A 102 -30.58 -20.32 11.55
CA ILE A 102 -31.98 -20.69 11.31
C ILE A 102 -32.20 -20.42 9.82
N GLN A 103 -32.70 -21.41 9.08
CA GLN A 103 -33.05 -21.33 7.66
C GLN A 103 -34.20 -20.35 7.40
N ASP A 104 -34.16 -19.16 8.00
CA ASP A 104 -35.13 -18.14 7.76
C ASP A 104 -34.73 -17.41 6.48
N HIS A 105 -35.59 -17.48 5.48
CA HIS A 105 -35.40 -17.01 4.12
C HIS A 105 -35.24 -15.48 3.99
N ALA A 106 -34.99 -14.77 5.09
CA ALA A 106 -34.74 -13.34 5.14
C ALA A 106 -33.29 -13.01 4.69
N ASN A 107 -33.05 -13.13 3.38
CA ASN A 107 -31.80 -12.83 2.67
C ASN A 107 -31.21 -11.40 2.88
N HIS A 108 -31.86 -10.51 3.64
CA HIS A 108 -31.46 -9.10 3.72
C HIS A 108 -30.41 -8.81 4.81
N SER A 109 -30.34 -9.63 5.86
CA SER A 109 -29.52 -9.33 7.04
C SER A 109 -28.01 -9.40 6.74
N LYS A 110 -27.55 -10.48 6.12
CA LYS A 110 -26.12 -10.67 5.76
C LYS A 110 -25.60 -9.62 4.79
N SER A 111 -26.44 -9.14 3.86
CA SER A 111 -26.11 -8.04 2.96
C SER A 111 -25.76 -6.72 3.68
N VAL A 112 -26.36 -6.46 4.85
CA VAL A 112 -26.07 -5.24 5.63
C VAL A 112 -24.70 -5.35 6.28
N LEU A 113 -24.37 -6.54 6.81
CA LEU A 113 -23.06 -6.83 7.40
C LEU A 113 -21.93 -6.66 6.38
N VAL A 114 -22.06 -7.28 5.21
CA VAL A 114 -21.03 -7.19 4.17
C VAL A 114 -20.84 -5.74 3.70
N ARG A 115 -21.93 -4.97 3.58
CA ARG A 115 -21.85 -3.54 3.26
C ARG A 115 -21.13 -2.73 4.34
N ALA A 116 -21.41 -3.01 5.62
CA ALA A 116 -20.71 -2.37 6.73
C ALA A 116 -19.21 -2.68 6.72
N LEU A 117 -18.84 -3.94 6.47
CA LEU A 117 -17.44 -4.36 6.33
C LEU A 117 -16.75 -3.66 5.14
N ALA A 118 -17.46 -3.45 4.03
CA ALA A 118 -16.91 -2.81 2.82
C ALA A 118 -16.55 -1.33 3.04
N ILE A 119 -17.36 -0.62 3.81
CA ILE A 119 -17.14 0.81 4.08
C ILE A 119 -16.19 1.04 5.25
N ASN A 120 -16.04 0.09 6.17
CA ASN A 120 -15.14 0.22 7.31
C ASN A 120 -13.68 0.40 6.87
N LYS A 121 -12.99 1.39 7.47
CA LYS A 121 -11.58 1.72 7.20
C LYS A 121 -10.68 1.62 8.43
N SER A 122 -11.13 0.97 9.49
CA SER A 122 -10.38 0.80 10.74
C SER A 122 -9.88 -0.64 10.95
N ILE A 123 -10.65 -1.63 10.48
CA ILE A 123 -10.36 -3.05 10.68
C ILE A 123 -9.10 -3.45 9.91
N ARG A 124 -8.17 -4.08 10.64
CA ARG A 124 -6.91 -4.66 10.16
C ARG A 124 -6.92 -6.19 10.13
N ARG A 125 -7.62 -6.82 11.08
CA ARG A 125 -7.80 -8.27 11.15
C ARG A 125 -9.29 -8.59 11.15
N LEU A 126 -9.73 -9.38 10.17
CA LEU A 126 -11.10 -9.83 10.04
C LEU A 126 -11.14 -11.35 10.03
N ARG A 127 -11.88 -11.93 10.97
CA ARG A 127 -12.18 -13.35 11.04
C ARG A 127 -13.69 -13.54 11.00
N ILE A 128 -14.14 -14.38 10.07
CA ILE A 128 -15.54 -14.75 9.91
C ILE A 128 -15.61 -16.27 9.89
N ASP A 129 -16.27 -16.83 10.88
CA ASP A 129 -16.47 -18.26 11.05
C ASP A 129 -17.96 -18.57 11.00
N ARG A 130 -18.31 -19.68 10.33
CA ARG A 130 -19.66 -20.26 10.28
C ARG A 130 -20.76 -19.31 9.74
N ILE A 131 -20.38 -18.27 9.00
CA ILE A 131 -21.31 -17.41 8.26
C ILE A 131 -21.23 -17.79 6.79
N CYS A 132 -22.37 -18.15 6.19
CA CYS A 132 -22.45 -18.56 4.79
C CYS A 132 -22.96 -17.39 3.93
N PHE A 133 -22.13 -16.86 3.04
CA PHE A 133 -22.50 -15.78 2.14
C PHE A 133 -23.03 -16.31 0.82
N ASN A 134 -24.15 -15.75 0.35
CA ASN A 134 -24.62 -16.02 -1.01
C ASN A 134 -23.70 -15.37 -2.05
N GLU A 135 -23.96 -15.63 -3.33
CA GLU A 135 -23.10 -15.16 -4.42
C GLU A 135 -22.96 -13.62 -4.47
N SER A 136 -24.05 -12.89 -4.22
CA SER A 136 -24.05 -11.42 -4.23
C SER A 136 -23.27 -10.85 -3.04
N GLU A 137 -23.43 -11.45 -1.87
CA GLU A 137 -22.70 -11.08 -0.66
C GLU A 137 -21.19 -11.38 -0.80
N ALA A 138 -20.85 -12.55 -1.34
CA ALA A 138 -19.48 -12.93 -1.63
C ALA A 138 -18.82 -11.96 -2.63
N GLN A 139 -19.58 -11.46 -3.61
CA GLN A 139 -19.09 -10.46 -4.57
C GLN A 139 -18.74 -9.14 -3.90
N VAL A 140 -19.67 -8.59 -3.09
CA VAL A 140 -19.42 -7.32 -2.38
C VAL A 140 -18.23 -7.46 -1.42
N LEU A 141 -18.12 -8.59 -0.72
CA LEU A 141 -16.99 -8.85 0.17
C LEU A 141 -15.66 -8.97 -0.60
N ALA A 142 -15.67 -9.65 -1.76
CA ALA A 142 -14.49 -9.76 -2.61
C ALA A 142 -14.01 -8.40 -3.11
N GLU A 143 -14.92 -7.55 -3.60
CA GLU A 143 -14.60 -6.19 -4.07
C GLU A 143 -14.07 -5.31 -2.94
N ALA A 144 -14.66 -5.43 -1.75
CA ALA A 144 -14.18 -4.76 -0.54
C ALA A 144 -12.75 -5.17 -0.19
N LEU A 145 -12.45 -6.47 -0.21
CA LEU A 145 -11.12 -7.00 0.07
C LEU A 145 -10.10 -6.67 -1.00
N GLN A 146 -10.49 -6.63 -2.28
CA GLN A 146 -9.62 -6.22 -3.38
C GLN A 146 -9.18 -4.76 -3.25
N SER A 147 -10.10 -3.87 -2.85
CA SER A 147 -9.86 -2.42 -2.76
C SER A 147 -9.44 -1.92 -1.37
N THR A 148 -9.46 -2.79 -0.34
CA THR A 148 -9.14 -2.38 1.03
C THR A 148 -7.70 -1.90 1.16
N ARG A 149 -7.51 -0.86 1.97
CA ARG A 149 -6.19 -0.37 2.41
C ARG A 149 -5.92 -0.65 3.88
N THR A 150 -6.83 -1.33 4.56
CA THR A 150 -6.79 -1.47 6.03
C THR A 150 -6.74 -2.93 6.45
N ILE A 151 -7.50 -3.82 5.83
CA ILE A 151 -7.55 -5.25 6.18
C ILE A 151 -6.28 -5.94 5.68
N CYS A 152 -5.40 -6.32 6.60
CA CYS A 152 -4.15 -7.04 6.31
C CYS A 152 -4.29 -8.55 6.52
N TYR A 153 -5.19 -8.99 7.39
CA TYR A 153 -5.39 -10.41 7.67
C TYR A 153 -6.86 -10.74 7.58
N PHE A 154 -7.19 -11.66 6.68
CA PHE A 154 -8.55 -12.15 6.48
C PHE A 154 -8.60 -13.67 6.68
N SER A 155 -9.60 -14.13 7.41
CA SER A 155 -9.85 -15.54 7.68
C SER A 155 -11.33 -15.82 7.53
N TYR A 156 -11.67 -16.80 6.68
CA TYR A 156 -13.05 -17.15 6.39
C TYR A 156 -13.27 -18.66 6.45
N TYR A 157 -14.07 -19.10 7.41
CA TYR A 157 -14.38 -20.50 7.67
C TYR A 157 -15.89 -20.72 7.77
N PRO A 158 -16.65 -20.57 6.66
CA PRO A 158 -18.09 -20.79 6.62
C PRO A 158 -18.46 -22.24 6.95
N GLU A 159 -19.72 -22.50 7.27
CA GLU A 159 -20.18 -23.86 7.54
C GLU A 159 -20.22 -24.71 6.25
N ASP A 160 -20.49 -24.08 5.10
CA ASP A 160 -20.50 -24.72 3.79
C ASP A 160 -19.24 -24.41 2.97
N TRP A 161 -18.76 -25.40 2.21
CA TRP A 161 -17.58 -25.21 1.39
C TRP A 161 -17.86 -24.34 0.15
N GLN A 162 -19.11 -24.28 -0.33
CA GLN A 162 -19.51 -23.52 -1.51
C GLN A 162 -19.31 -22.02 -1.29
N SER A 163 -19.66 -21.49 -0.11
CA SER A 163 -19.40 -20.09 0.25
C SER A 163 -17.91 -19.74 0.18
N THR A 164 -17.02 -20.64 0.64
CA THR A 164 -15.57 -20.41 0.56
C THR A 164 -15.12 -20.38 -0.90
N ALA A 165 -15.52 -21.39 -1.68
CA ALA A 165 -15.16 -21.50 -3.09
C ALA A 165 -15.63 -20.28 -3.89
N SER A 166 -16.89 -19.84 -3.66
CA SER A 166 -17.47 -18.66 -4.33
C SER A 166 -16.69 -17.37 -4.03
N LEU A 167 -16.38 -17.11 -2.75
CA LEU A 167 -15.60 -15.94 -2.37
C LEU A 167 -14.19 -15.95 -2.99
N PHE A 168 -13.51 -17.09 -2.94
CA PHE A 168 -12.13 -17.22 -3.40
C PHE A 168 -12.03 -17.13 -4.93
N GLN A 169 -13.01 -17.69 -5.66
CA GLN A 169 -13.13 -17.51 -7.11
C GLN A 169 -13.36 -16.04 -7.48
N LYS A 170 -14.21 -15.31 -6.74
CA LYS A 170 -14.46 -13.89 -7.00
C LYS A 170 -13.23 -13.04 -6.68
N LEU A 171 -12.54 -13.36 -5.59
CA LEU A 171 -11.29 -12.69 -5.21
C LEU A 171 -10.22 -12.84 -6.29
N SER A 172 -9.98 -14.07 -6.80
CA SER A 172 -8.87 -14.37 -7.71
C SER A 172 -8.86 -13.55 -9.00
N THR A 173 -10.04 -13.14 -9.49
CA THR A 173 -10.19 -12.40 -10.75
C THR A 173 -9.35 -11.12 -10.85
N ASN A 174 -9.24 -10.34 -9.76
CA ASN A 174 -8.55 -9.04 -9.75
C ASN A 174 -7.63 -8.82 -8.54
N PHE A 175 -7.30 -9.90 -7.82
CA PHE A 175 -6.55 -9.81 -6.56
C PHE A 175 -5.11 -9.29 -6.73
N SER A 176 -4.52 -9.42 -7.93
CA SER A 176 -3.15 -9.03 -8.23
C SER A 176 -2.85 -7.55 -7.96
N SER A 177 -3.86 -6.69 -7.99
CA SER A 177 -3.75 -5.26 -7.69
C SER A 177 -3.69 -4.93 -6.19
N ASN A 178 -4.01 -5.90 -5.32
CA ASN A 178 -4.04 -5.68 -3.88
C ASN A 178 -2.63 -5.76 -3.26
N TYR A 179 -2.23 -4.71 -2.53
CA TYR A 179 -0.94 -4.65 -1.81
C TYR A 179 -1.12 -4.61 -0.28
N THR A 180 -2.33 -4.86 0.20
CA THR A 180 -2.71 -4.68 1.61
C THR A 180 -2.71 -6.00 2.36
N ILE A 181 -3.26 -7.06 1.76
CA ILE A 181 -3.46 -8.35 2.43
C ILE A 181 -2.13 -9.09 2.55
N LEU A 182 -1.82 -9.49 3.78
CA LEU A 182 -0.62 -10.21 4.22
C LEU A 182 -0.93 -11.62 4.71
N GLY A 183 -2.20 -11.97 4.90
CA GLY A 183 -2.64 -13.32 5.22
C GLY A 183 -4.08 -13.56 4.82
N LEU A 184 -4.30 -14.66 4.11
CA LEU A 184 -5.59 -15.09 3.60
C LEU A 184 -5.81 -16.58 3.95
N ASN A 185 -6.77 -16.85 4.82
CA ASN A 185 -7.06 -18.20 5.31
C ASN A 185 -8.52 -18.61 5.06
N GLY A 186 -8.73 -19.90 4.80
CA GLY A 186 -10.05 -20.50 4.67
C GLY A 186 -9.98 -21.98 4.33
N TYR A 187 -11.13 -22.62 4.09
CA TYR A 187 -11.20 -24.03 3.70
C TYR A 187 -10.69 -24.27 2.27
N ARG A 188 -9.41 -24.65 2.14
CA ARG A 188 -8.73 -24.78 0.83
C ARG A 188 -9.15 -26.01 0.01
N ARG A 189 -9.77 -27.03 0.62
CA ARG A 189 -9.99 -28.35 -0.01
C ARG A 189 -10.83 -28.32 -1.28
N HIS A 190 -11.75 -27.36 -1.40
CA HIS A 190 -12.73 -27.29 -2.48
C HIS A 190 -12.54 -26.07 -3.39
N ILE A 191 -11.39 -25.41 -3.29
CA ILE A 191 -11.06 -24.22 -4.08
C ILE A 191 -10.20 -24.67 -5.26
N HIS A 192 -10.45 -24.12 -6.45
CA HIS A 192 -9.62 -24.42 -7.60
C HIS A 192 -8.15 -24.06 -7.33
N HIS A 193 -7.24 -24.97 -7.67
CA HIS A 193 -5.81 -24.77 -7.47
C HIS A 193 -5.28 -23.49 -8.13
N HIS A 194 -5.84 -23.11 -9.28
CA HIS A 194 -5.48 -21.88 -9.97
C HIS A 194 -5.83 -20.63 -9.15
N ASP A 195 -7.03 -20.57 -8.58
CA ASP A 195 -7.45 -19.45 -7.73
C ASP A 195 -6.54 -19.36 -6.50
N LEU A 196 -6.33 -20.49 -5.81
CA LEU A 196 -5.44 -20.59 -4.65
C LEU A 196 -4.03 -20.08 -4.97
N PHE A 197 -3.47 -20.50 -6.12
CA PHE A 197 -2.15 -20.07 -6.55
C PHE A 197 -2.08 -18.55 -6.74
N ILE A 198 -3.07 -17.94 -7.40
CA ILE A 198 -3.12 -16.48 -7.58
C ILE A 198 -3.13 -15.77 -6.23
N MET A 199 -3.98 -16.21 -5.30
CA MET A 199 -4.09 -15.56 -3.99
C MET A 199 -2.85 -15.76 -3.14
N ASP A 200 -2.29 -16.97 -3.11
CA ASP A 200 -1.05 -17.25 -2.39
C ASP A 200 0.10 -16.42 -2.98
N ASP A 201 0.26 -16.34 -4.29
CA ASP A 201 1.31 -15.51 -4.93
C ASP A 201 1.21 -14.05 -4.51
N VAL A 202 0.00 -13.46 -4.52
CA VAL A 202 -0.24 -12.09 -4.08
C VAL A 202 0.12 -11.89 -2.61
N VAL A 203 -0.30 -12.82 -1.73
CA VAL A 203 0.01 -12.75 -0.30
C VAL A 203 1.53 -12.83 -0.08
N HIS A 204 2.21 -13.78 -0.71
CA HIS A 204 3.67 -13.92 -0.60
C HIS A 204 4.40 -12.69 -1.12
N ARG A 205 3.98 -12.14 -2.26
CA ARG A 205 4.50 -10.88 -2.82
C ARG A 205 4.34 -9.74 -1.83
N ASN A 206 3.15 -9.56 -1.26
CA ASN A 206 2.86 -8.46 -0.34
C ASN A 206 3.68 -8.57 0.95
N VAL A 207 3.79 -9.78 1.53
CA VAL A 207 4.64 -10.04 2.69
C VAL A 207 6.11 -9.71 2.39
N SER A 208 6.61 -10.13 1.23
CA SER A 208 7.98 -9.83 0.78
C SER A 208 8.21 -8.32 0.60
N LEU A 209 7.25 -7.60 0.00
CA LEU A 209 7.32 -6.14 -0.17
C LEU A 209 7.31 -5.42 1.18
N VAL A 210 6.44 -5.82 2.12
CA VAL A 210 6.39 -5.23 3.46
C VAL A 210 7.67 -5.49 4.25
N ALA A 211 8.24 -6.70 4.17
CA ALA A 211 9.52 -7.00 4.81
C ALA A 211 10.66 -6.12 4.24
N ARG A 212 10.71 -5.94 2.92
CA ARG A 212 11.67 -5.05 2.25
C ARG A 212 11.49 -3.59 2.67
N ALA A 213 10.26 -3.12 2.69
CA ALA A 213 9.92 -1.78 3.15
C ALA A 213 10.33 -1.56 4.61
N ALA A 214 10.15 -2.57 5.48
CA ALA A 214 10.59 -2.49 6.86
C ALA A 214 12.12 -2.34 6.96
N HIS A 215 12.89 -3.12 6.20
CA HIS A 215 14.36 -2.97 6.14
C HIS A 215 14.79 -1.57 5.67
N PHE A 216 14.09 -1.00 4.69
CA PHE A 216 14.33 0.37 4.24
C PHE A 216 14.16 1.38 5.38
N VAL A 217 13.01 1.30 6.07
CA VAL A 217 12.67 2.18 7.20
C VAL A 217 13.67 2.04 8.34
N THR A 218 14.18 0.82 8.60
CA THR A 218 15.17 0.59 9.66
C THR A 218 16.59 1.03 9.30
N GLY A 219 16.84 1.50 8.08
CA GLY A 219 18.11 2.14 7.70
C GLY A 219 18.79 1.57 6.45
N THR A 220 18.32 0.45 5.89
CA THR A 220 18.94 -0.15 4.70
C THR A 220 18.47 0.56 3.43
N ARG A 221 19.29 1.46 2.88
CA ARG A 221 18.90 2.37 1.79
C ARG A 221 19.26 1.84 0.39
N TYR A 222 18.72 0.69 -0.02
CA TYR A 222 18.83 0.20 -1.39
C TYR A 222 17.64 0.57 -2.27
N ARG A 223 17.88 0.72 -3.57
CA ARG A 223 16.88 1.07 -4.57
C ARG A 223 15.63 0.18 -4.54
N TYR A 224 15.80 -1.13 -4.57
CA TYR A 224 14.68 -2.08 -4.58
C TYR A 224 13.89 -2.10 -3.26
N LEU A 225 14.52 -1.73 -2.14
CA LEU A 225 13.85 -1.58 -0.85
C LEU A 225 13.06 -0.27 -0.80
N ALA A 226 13.60 0.82 -1.35
CA ALA A 226 12.91 2.10 -1.49
C ALA A 226 11.66 1.96 -2.38
N ALA A 227 11.78 1.27 -3.51
CA ALA A 227 10.65 0.98 -4.40
C ALA A 227 9.56 0.16 -3.68
N ALA A 228 9.94 -0.82 -2.86
CA ALA A 228 8.99 -1.56 -2.03
C ALA A 228 8.32 -0.64 -1.00
N ALA A 229 9.08 0.22 -0.32
CA ALA A 229 8.55 1.17 0.66
C ALA A 229 7.53 2.13 0.03
N GLU A 230 7.83 2.72 -1.14
CA GLU A 230 6.88 3.56 -1.87
C GLU A 230 5.57 2.81 -2.17
N LEU A 231 5.67 1.55 -2.57
CA LEU A 231 4.53 0.75 -3.00
C LEU A 231 3.61 0.33 -1.84
N VAL A 232 4.16 0.07 -0.65
CA VAL A 232 3.39 -0.51 0.48
C VAL A 232 3.39 0.34 1.74
N HIS A 233 3.82 1.61 1.69
CA HIS A 233 3.88 2.49 2.86
C HIS A 233 2.53 2.65 3.58
N PHE A 234 1.42 2.55 2.85
CA PHE A 234 0.07 2.65 3.40
C PHE A 234 -0.37 1.37 4.13
N ASN A 235 0.34 0.25 3.98
CA ASN A 235 -0.04 -1.04 4.54
C ASN A 235 0.15 -1.04 6.06
N PRO A 236 -0.91 -1.22 6.87
CA PRO A 236 -0.81 -1.23 8.33
C PRO A 236 0.15 -2.28 8.90
N GLY A 237 0.39 -3.39 8.19
CA GLY A 237 1.34 -4.42 8.59
C GLY A 237 2.81 -3.99 8.51
N LEU A 238 3.12 -2.86 7.87
CA LEU A 238 4.47 -2.29 7.86
C LEU A 238 4.91 -1.86 9.27
N ALA A 239 4.04 -1.18 10.02
CA ALA A 239 4.34 -0.76 11.40
C ALA A 239 4.69 -1.96 12.28
N GLU A 240 3.91 -3.05 12.19
CA GLU A 240 4.17 -4.28 12.93
C GLU A 240 5.51 -4.94 12.53
N SER A 241 5.86 -4.88 11.24
CA SER A 241 7.12 -5.45 10.74
C SER A 241 8.33 -4.64 11.19
N VAL A 242 8.24 -3.30 11.14
CA VAL A 242 9.26 -2.38 11.65
C VAL A 242 9.43 -2.53 13.16
N ARG A 243 8.32 -2.62 13.90
CA ARG A 243 8.29 -2.85 15.36
C ARG A 243 9.07 -4.10 15.74
N LYS A 244 8.82 -5.22 15.05
CA LYS A 244 9.54 -6.49 15.25
C LYS A 244 11.01 -6.39 14.87
N LEU A 245 11.32 -5.82 13.71
CA LEU A 245 12.67 -5.77 13.18
C LEU A 245 13.59 -4.87 14.01
N ALA A 246 13.08 -3.73 14.50
CA ALA A 246 13.84 -2.76 15.29
C ALA A 246 13.65 -2.90 16.81
N SER A 247 12.76 -3.79 17.27
CA SER A 247 12.42 -3.98 18.70
C SER A 247 12.01 -2.66 19.40
N ILE A 248 11.11 -1.92 18.76
CA ILE A 248 10.57 -0.63 19.24
C ILE A 248 9.07 -0.75 19.51
N ASP A 249 8.42 0.30 19.99
CA ASP A 249 6.96 0.38 20.14
C ASP A 249 6.25 0.81 18.83
N GLU A 250 4.91 0.78 18.81
CA GLU A 250 4.11 1.11 17.61
C GLU A 250 4.22 2.60 17.24
N ASP A 251 4.25 3.51 18.20
CA ASP A 251 4.27 4.96 17.94
C ASP A 251 5.63 5.39 17.38
N GLU A 252 6.72 4.83 17.93
CA GLU A 252 8.06 5.00 17.39
C GLU A 252 8.20 4.35 16.00
N ALA A 253 7.61 3.18 15.76
CA ALA A 253 7.62 2.55 14.44
C ALA A 253 6.90 3.42 13.39
N LEU A 254 5.75 3.99 13.73
CA LEU A 254 5.01 4.92 12.86
C LEU A 254 5.80 6.19 12.58
N SER A 255 6.46 6.74 13.61
CA SER A 255 7.31 7.93 13.49
C SER A 255 8.49 7.67 12.56
N ARG A 256 9.14 6.50 12.66
CA ARG A 256 10.22 6.09 11.76
C ARG A 256 9.75 5.89 10.33
N ILE A 257 8.58 5.27 10.13
CA ILE A 257 7.99 5.14 8.79
C ILE A 257 7.83 6.53 8.20
N LYS A 258 7.13 7.43 8.90
CA LYS A 258 6.89 8.80 8.44
C LYS A 258 8.19 9.54 8.10
N HIS A 259 9.15 9.58 9.02
CA HIS A 259 10.43 10.25 8.79
C HIS A 259 11.23 9.61 7.65
N SER A 260 11.19 8.28 7.52
CA SER A 260 11.84 7.59 6.41
C SER A 260 11.21 7.98 5.08
N LEU A 261 9.87 8.07 4.99
CA LEU A 261 9.17 8.50 3.78
C LEU A 261 9.46 9.95 3.42
N GLU A 262 9.44 10.85 4.41
CA GLU A 262 9.79 12.26 4.24
C GLU A 262 11.24 12.42 3.75
N SER A 263 12.18 11.66 4.31
CA SER A 263 13.59 11.76 3.92
C SER A 263 13.85 11.44 2.45
N PHE A 264 13.13 10.50 1.83
CA PHE A 264 13.32 10.21 0.40
C PHE A 264 12.38 11.01 -0.52
N SER A 265 11.48 11.82 0.04
CA SER A 265 10.67 12.75 -0.75
C SER A 265 11.50 13.94 -1.25
N GLU A 266 12.64 14.23 -0.61
CA GLU A 266 13.59 15.23 -1.06
C GLU A 266 14.29 14.82 -2.36
N LEU A 267 14.42 15.79 -3.28
CA LEU A 267 14.87 15.56 -4.66
C LEU A 267 16.22 14.84 -4.73
N ASN A 268 17.22 15.30 -3.98
CA ASN A 268 18.57 14.73 -4.03
C ASN A 268 18.59 13.30 -3.49
N ASP A 269 17.86 13.02 -2.42
CA ASP A 269 17.80 11.68 -1.83
C ASP A 269 17.05 10.70 -2.74
N PHE A 270 15.94 11.14 -3.34
CA PHE A 270 15.26 10.37 -4.39
C PHE A 270 16.20 10.04 -5.56
N MET A 271 16.86 11.05 -6.14
CA MET A 271 17.72 10.86 -7.31
C MET A 271 18.90 9.94 -7.00
N ARG A 272 19.43 9.98 -5.77
CA ARG A 272 20.48 9.07 -5.32
C ARG A 272 19.97 7.65 -5.13
N LEU A 273 18.84 7.49 -4.46
CA LEU A 273 18.22 6.18 -4.20
C LEU A 273 17.77 5.49 -5.49
N ALA A 274 17.24 6.26 -6.43
CA ALA A 274 16.84 5.79 -7.75
C ALA A 274 18.05 5.50 -8.67
N GLY A 275 19.26 5.88 -8.26
CA GLY A 275 20.50 5.65 -9.02
C GLY A 275 20.72 6.63 -10.18
N VAL A 276 19.96 7.73 -10.25
CA VAL A 276 20.12 8.76 -11.29
C VAL A 276 21.40 9.56 -11.08
N VAL A 277 21.75 9.84 -9.83
CA VAL A 277 22.98 10.57 -9.46
C VAL A 277 23.70 9.88 -8.31
N LYS A 278 25.04 9.99 -8.24
CA LYS A 278 25.82 9.42 -7.14
C LYS A 278 25.76 10.27 -5.86
N TYR A 279 25.85 11.59 -6.01
CA TYR A 279 25.97 12.53 -4.89
C TYR A 279 24.87 13.57 -4.84
N GLY A 280 24.46 14.09 -6.00
CA GLY A 280 23.43 15.10 -6.10
C GLY A 280 23.39 15.65 -7.52
N VAL A 281 22.35 16.43 -7.81
CA VAL A 281 22.24 17.14 -9.09
C VAL A 281 23.10 18.40 -9.01
N SER A 282 24.13 18.50 -9.85
CA SER A 282 24.97 19.70 -9.98
C SER A 282 24.94 20.26 -11.40
N CYS A 283 24.89 21.58 -11.53
CA CYS A 283 24.99 22.24 -12.83
C CYS A 283 26.44 22.23 -13.31
N HIS A 284 26.60 22.15 -14.63
CA HIS A 284 27.82 22.59 -15.28
C HIS A 284 27.48 23.82 -16.11
N LYS A 285 28.27 24.90 -15.98
CA LYS A 285 28.08 26.08 -16.84
C LYS A 285 28.11 25.63 -18.30
N ARG A 286 27.07 26.01 -19.05
CA ARG A 286 27.03 25.83 -20.50
C ARG A 286 27.17 27.20 -21.14
N ASP A 287 27.99 27.27 -22.17
CA ASP A 287 28.19 28.49 -22.95
C ASP A 287 27.15 28.63 -24.08
N ASP A 288 26.28 27.62 -24.26
CA ASP A 288 25.27 27.54 -25.32
C ASP A 288 23.90 28.12 -24.92
N GLY A 289 23.75 28.61 -23.68
CA GLY A 289 22.50 29.20 -23.18
C GLY A 289 21.32 28.22 -23.06
N GLN A 290 21.54 26.92 -23.25
CA GLN A 290 20.50 25.89 -23.13
C GLN A 290 20.11 25.66 -21.67
N LYS A 291 18.81 25.44 -21.43
CA LYS A 291 18.29 25.11 -20.11
C LYS A 291 18.76 23.72 -19.67
N GLN A 292 19.24 23.61 -18.44
CA GLN A 292 19.61 22.38 -17.77
C GLN A 292 18.53 21.92 -16.79
N LEU A 293 18.69 20.68 -16.32
CA LEU A 293 17.86 20.04 -15.30
C LEU A 293 17.71 20.89 -14.01
N VAL A 294 18.72 21.69 -13.69
CA VAL A 294 18.75 22.59 -12.53
C VAL A 294 17.97 23.90 -12.73
N ASP A 295 17.71 24.29 -14.00
CA ASP A 295 16.91 25.46 -14.32
C ASP A 295 15.41 25.17 -14.12
N ILE A 296 15.07 23.90 -13.93
CA ILE A 296 13.80 23.47 -13.36
C ILE A 296 13.86 23.79 -11.87
N GLY A 297 13.08 24.78 -11.44
CA GLY A 297 12.98 25.15 -10.03
C GLY A 297 12.59 23.97 -9.14
N ARG A 298 12.95 24.03 -7.86
CA ARG A 298 12.64 22.97 -6.87
C ARG A 298 11.16 22.59 -6.90
N ASP A 299 10.27 23.56 -7.00
CA ASP A 299 8.82 23.31 -7.03
C ASP A 299 8.42 22.48 -8.24
N CYS A 300 8.92 22.81 -9.44
CA CYS A 300 8.67 22.04 -10.65
C CYS A 300 9.19 20.60 -10.52
N TRP A 301 10.33 20.39 -9.84
CA TRP A 301 10.85 19.06 -9.55
C TRP A 301 9.94 18.26 -8.62
N LEU A 302 9.44 18.90 -7.55
CA LEU A 302 8.48 18.27 -6.64
C LEU A 302 7.19 17.91 -7.37
N TRP A 303 6.73 18.75 -8.30
CA TRP A 303 5.60 18.44 -9.19
C TRP A 303 5.87 17.23 -10.08
N ILE A 304 7.01 17.18 -10.77
CA ILE A 304 7.39 16.02 -11.60
C ILE A 304 7.47 14.75 -10.75
N ARG A 305 8.04 14.86 -9.53
CA ARG A 305 8.20 13.75 -8.59
C ARG A 305 6.87 13.11 -8.17
N GLN A 306 5.76 13.86 -8.15
CA GLN A 306 4.44 13.29 -7.86
C GLN A 306 4.02 12.22 -8.88
N TYR A 307 4.60 12.24 -10.09
CA TYR A 307 4.30 11.30 -11.16
C TYR A 307 5.38 10.22 -11.35
N LEU A 308 6.48 10.25 -10.56
CA LEU A 308 7.59 9.31 -10.69
C LEU A 308 7.79 8.52 -9.40
N THR A 309 7.92 7.21 -9.53
CA THR A 309 8.37 6.31 -8.47
C THR A 309 9.82 5.87 -8.72
N VAL A 310 10.48 5.34 -7.68
CA VAL A 310 11.80 4.71 -7.79
C VAL A 310 11.78 3.53 -8.77
N GLY A 311 10.62 2.88 -8.92
CA GLY A 311 10.40 1.78 -9.86
C GLY A 311 10.33 2.21 -11.33
N ASP A 312 10.06 3.49 -11.62
CA ASP A 312 9.89 3.99 -12.99
C ASP A 312 11.21 4.34 -13.68
N ILE A 313 12.27 4.56 -12.89
CA ILE A 313 13.62 4.81 -13.38
C ILE A 313 14.18 3.51 -13.98
N LEU A 314 14.99 3.56 -15.02
CA LEU A 314 15.63 2.36 -15.58
C LEU A 314 16.97 2.09 -14.89
N ASP A 315 17.30 0.83 -14.64
CA ASP A 315 18.67 0.44 -14.24
C ASP A 315 19.57 0.41 -15.48
N GLU A 316 20.76 1.00 -15.41
CA GLU A 316 21.76 0.93 -16.50
C GLU A 316 22.14 -0.51 -16.87
N GLN A 317 22.10 -1.43 -15.90
CA GLN A 317 22.36 -2.85 -16.13
C GLN A 317 21.25 -3.53 -16.95
N ALA A 318 20.00 -3.10 -16.79
CA ALA A 318 18.89 -3.57 -17.62
C ALA A 318 19.02 -3.08 -19.07
N ARG A 319 19.63 -1.90 -19.29
CA ARG A 319 19.93 -1.39 -20.64
C ARG A 319 20.95 -2.26 -21.38
N ARG A 320 22.02 -2.70 -20.71
CA ARG A 320 23.05 -3.53 -21.35
C ARG A 320 22.50 -4.91 -21.77
N GLY A 321 21.67 -5.52 -20.92
CA GLY A 321 21.01 -6.78 -21.26
C GLY A 321 20.00 -6.67 -22.40
N GLN A 322 19.33 -5.53 -22.57
CA GLN A 322 18.40 -5.30 -23.68
C GLN A 322 19.09 -4.94 -25.01
N GLU A 323 20.24 -4.27 -24.96
CA GLU A 323 21.07 -4.00 -26.15
C GLU A 323 21.70 -5.31 -26.70
N GLU A 324 22.05 -6.26 -25.83
CA GLU A 324 22.59 -7.58 -26.24
C GLU A 324 21.51 -8.54 -26.80
N THR A 325 20.24 -8.38 -26.43
CA THR A 325 19.14 -9.21 -26.98
C THR A 325 18.54 -8.68 -28.28
N ASN A 326 18.87 -7.44 -28.69
CA ASN A 326 18.35 -6.83 -29.92
C ASN A 326 19.24 -7.09 -31.16
N THR A 327 20.29 -7.89 -31.05
CA THR A 327 20.90 -8.56 -32.21
C THR A 327 20.12 -9.84 -32.52
N CYS A 328 19.20 -9.77 -33.47
CA CYS A 328 18.51 -10.93 -34.03
C CYS A 328 19.50 -12.02 -34.48
N PRO A 329 19.29 -13.30 -34.13
CA PRO A 329 20.00 -14.41 -34.73
C PRO A 329 19.19 -14.91 -35.93
N PHE A 330 19.46 -14.43 -37.15
CA PHE A 330 19.08 -15.16 -38.37
C PHE A 330 19.96 -14.77 -39.55
N LEU A 331 20.41 -15.80 -40.28
CA LEU A 331 21.26 -15.85 -41.47
C LEU A 331 22.79 -15.85 -41.23
N ALA A 332 23.28 -17.01 -40.80
CA ALA A 332 24.57 -17.50 -41.29
C ALA A 332 24.34 -18.26 -42.60
N ALA A 333 24.72 -17.65 -43.72
CA ALA A 333 25.05 -18.32 -44.97
C ALA A 333 26.16 -17.50 -45.66
N VAL A 334 27.37 -18.07 -45.62
CA VAL A 334 28.44 -18.13 -46.65
C VAL A 334 28.16 -17.27 -47.90
N ASP A 335 28.99 -16.30 -48.28
CA ASP A 335 30.27 -16.48 -49.00
C ASP A 335 31.17 -15.20 -49.00
N ASP A 336 32.45 -15.47 -49.25
CA ASP A 336 33.61 -14.58 -49.50
C ASP A 336 33.35 -13.34 -50.38
N ASP A 337 33.99 -12.20 -50.05
CA ASP A 337 35.21 -11.69 -50.72
C ASP A 337 35.47 -10.20 -50.39
N GLY A 338 36.75 -9.88 -50.10
CA GLY A 338 37.36 -8.62 -50.53
C GLY A 338 37.17 -7.32 -49.72
N GLY A 339 38.29 -6.82 -49.15
CA GLY A 339 38.70 -5.43 -49.44
C GLY A 339 38.37 -4.32 -48.43
N ALA A 340 39.39 -3.96 -47.65
CA ALA A 340 39.89 -2.62 -47.32
C ALA A 340 38.95 -1.44 -46.92
N SER A 341 39.45 -0.70 -45.92
CA SER A 341 39.34 0.75 -45.72
C SER A 341 38.08 1.30 -45.01
N GLY A 342 38.32 1.91 -43.86
CA GLY A 342 37.93 3.31 -43.67
C GLY A 342 36.76 3.62 -42.74
N ASP A 343 37.11 4.38 -41.71
CA ASP A 343 36.36 5.50 -41.14
C ASP A 343 35.39 5.25 -39.98
N GLY A 344 35.64 5.99 -38.90
CA GLY A 344 34.89 5.98 -37.66
C GLY A 344 33.69 6.92 -37.77
N SER A 345 32.51 6.34 -37.94
CA SER A 345 31.24 7.07 -37.86
C SER A 345 30.78 7.19 -36.40
N LYS A 346 30.86 8.43 -35.89
CA LYS A 346 30.16 8.88 -34.69
C LYS A 346 28.65 8.85 -34.95
N PHE A 347 27.90 8.04 -34.21
CA PHE A 347 26.45 8.18 -34.16
C PHE A 347 26.08 9.42 -33.34
N PHE A 348 25.55 10.43 -34.02
CA PHE A 348 24.81 11.54 -33.44
C PHE A 348 23.44 11.01 -32.99
N VAL A 349 23.09 11.23 -31.72
CA VAL A 349 21.71 11.10 -31.25
C VAL A 349 21.13 12.51 -31.14
N ASP A 350 20.06 12.74 -31.88
CA ASP A 350 19.33 13.99 -32.02
C ASP A 350 18.69 14.44 -30.69
N PRO A 351 18.88 15.68 -30.21
CA PRO A 351 18.27 16.18 -28.97
C PRO A 351 16.73 16.37 -29.03
N GLY A 352 16.09 16.19 -30.19
CA GLY A 352 14.65 16.39 -30.36
C GLY A 352 13.72 15.40 -29.63
N SER A 353 14.22 14.24 -29.18
CA SER A 353 13.37 13.15 -28.66
C SER A 353 12.85 13.34 -27.22
N LEU A 354 13.38 14.29 -26.45
CA LEU A 354 12.98 14.51 -25.05
C LEU A 354 11.88 15.59 -24.90
N PHE A 355 11.77 16.50 -25.87
CA PHE A 355 10.74 17.54 -25.87
C PHE A 355 9.40 17.07 -26.47
N GLY A 356 9.40 16.02 -27.29
CA GLY A 356 8.17 15.39 -27.80
C GLY A 356 7.30 14.79 -26.67
N LEU A 357 7.94 14.10 -25.71
CA LEU A 357 7.27 13.45 -24.58
C LEU A 357 6.59 14.44 -23.59
N LEU A 358 7.08 15.68 -23.50
CA LEU A 358 6.47 16.71 -22.65
C LEU A 358 5.29 17.43 -23.31
N ASN A 359 5.23 17.45 -24.64
CA ASN A 359 4.08 18.00 -25.38
C ASN A 359 2.90 17.00 -25.42
N ASP A 360 3.18 15.69 -25.39
CA ASP A 360 2.13 14.67 -25.34
C ASP A 360 1.43 14.59 -23.97
N LEU A 361 2.06 15.08 -22.89
CA LEU A 361 1.44 15.18 -21.55
C LEU A 361 0.42 16.34 -21.43
N LYS A 362 0.28 17.20 -22.45
CA LYS A 362 -0.74 18.28 -22.48
C LYS A 362 -2.07 17.85 -23.07
N LEU A 363 -2.18 16.63 -23.60
CA LEU A 363 -3.46 16.03 -23.99
C LEU A 363 -3.64 14.76 -23.15
N VAL A 364 -4.88 14.51 -22.74
CA VAL A 364 -5.34 13.34 -21.96
C VAL A 364 -5.47 13.63 -20.45
N GLY A 365 -6.48 14.45 -20.13
CA GLY A 365 -7.31 14.22 -18.94
C GLY A 365 -8.15 12.96 -19.15
N GLN A 366 -7.51 11.79 -19.14
CA GLN A 366 -8.09 10.43 -19.01
C GLN A 366 -6.96 9.38 -19.15
N VAL A 367 -6.01 9.32 -18.20
CA VAL A 367 -5.01 8.24 -18.21
C VAL A 367 -5.52 7.08 -17.38
N VAL A 368 -6.11 6.12 -18.10
CA VAL A 368 -6.19 4.72 -17.68
C VAL A 368 -4.77 4.21 -17.47
N SER A 369 -4.53 3.60 -16.31
CA SER A 369 -3.36 2.78 -15.95
C SER A 369 -2.56 2.24 -17.14
N GLY A 370 -1.52 2.96 -17.57
CA GLY A 370 -0.55 2.54 -18.58
C GLY A 370 0.86 2.80 -18.07
N LYS A 371 1.70 1.76 -18.02
CA LYS A 371 3.09 1.81 -17.55
C LYS A 371 3.98 2.55 -18.55
N TYR A 372 4.34 3.80 -18.29
CA TYR A 372 5.42 4.49 -18.99
C TYR A 372 6.69 4.48 -18.11
N ARG A 373 7.80 3.98 -18.65
CA ARG A 373 9.14 4.03 -18.00
C ARG A 373 9.96 5.14 -18.61
N ILE A 374 10.66 5.93 -17.80
CA ILE A 374 11.42 7.10 -18.26
C ILE A 374 12.93 6.84 -18.13
N ALA A 375 13.68 7.08 -19.20
CA ALA A 375 15.13 7.06 -19.20
C ALA A 375 15.69 8.46 -18.88
N LEU A 376 16.32 8.62 -17.72
CA LEU A 376 17.12 9.81 -17.38
C LEU A 376 18.59 9.45 -17.49
N ALA A 377 19.30 9.98 -18.50
CA ALA A 377 20.72 9.73 -18.70
C ALA A 377 21.56 10.85 -18.07
N ALA A 378 22.40 10.51 -17.09
CA ALA A 378 23.45 11.40 -16.58
C ALA A 378 24.78 11.05 -17.25
N LYS A 379 25.28 11.92 -18.13
CA LYS A 379 26.59 11.71 -18.78
C LYS A 379 27.70 12.14 -17.82
N LEU A 380 28.45 11.18 -17.28
CA LEU A 380 29.64 11.43 -16.47
C LEU A 380 30.77 11.96 -17.38
N THR A 381 31.00 13.27 -17.37
CA THR A 381 32.24 13.86 -17.90
C THR A 381 33.26 13.97 -16.77
N GLN A 382 34.36 13.22 -16.87
CA GLN A 382 35.52 13.38 -15.98
C GLN A 382 36.16 14.76 -16.20
N PRO A 383 36.67 15.44 -15.15
CA PRO A 383 37.33 16.72 -15.33
C PRO A 383 38.72 16.52 -15.95
N VAL A 384 38.88 17.03 -17.18
CA VAL A 384 40.20 17.25 -17.77
C VAL A 384 40.90 18.35 -16.96
N ARG A 385 42.02 18.01 -16.34
CA ARG A 385 42.93 19.00 -15.75
C ARG A 385 43.51 19.86 -16.88
N SER A 386 43.13 21.13 -16.94
CA SER A 386 43.90 22.14 -17.67
C SER A 386 44.22 23.32 -16.74
N SER A 387 45.52 23.46 -16.51
CA SER A 387 46.19 24.63 -15.95
C SER A 387 46.11 25.80 -16.92
N GLY A 388 45.70 26.98 -16.45
CA GLY A 388 45.80 28.20 -17.24
C GLY A 388 45.31 29.44 -16.49
N ARG A 389 46.25 30.27 -16.02
CA ARG A 389 46.02 31.64 -15.53
C ARG A 389 45.62 32.55 -16.69
N SER A 390 44.63 33.43 -16.48
CA SER A 390 44.71 34.86 -16.87
C SER A 390 43.60 35.69 -16.19
N ARG A 391 43.80 37.02 -16.19
CA ARG A 391 43.23 38.07 -15.32
C ARG A 391 42.27 39.00 -16.10
N CYS A 392 41.49 39.79 -15.32
CA CYS A 392 40.73 41.02 -15.66
C CYS A 392 39.42 40.82 -16.46
N GLY A 393 38.31 41.54 -16.26
CA GLY A 393 37.96 42.67 -15.39
C GLY A 393 36.46 43.04 -15.57
N SER A 394 35.93 43.79 -14.59
CA SER A 394 34.70 44.60 -14.50
C SER A 394 33.62 44.59 -15.60
N SER A 395 32.35 44.39 -15.22
CA SER A 395 31.37 45.48 -14.98
C SER A 395 29.89 45.03 -15.12
N ASN A 396 29.10 45.50 -14.14
CA ASN A 396 27.73 46.03 -14.22
C ASN A 396 26.52 45.23 -14.75
N ASN A 397 25.49 45.32 -13.87
CA ASN A 397 24.06 45.52 -14.13
C ASN A 397 23.13 44.31 -14.21
N SER A 398 22.21 44.30 -13.24
CA SER A 398 20.94 43.56 -13.14
C SER A 398 20.07 43.72 -14.40
N PRO A 399 19.00 42.89 -14.57
CA PRO A 399 17.71 43.36 -14.05
C PRO A 399 16.71 42.27 -13.58
N ARG A 400 15.88 42.71 -12.62
CA ARG A 400 14.41 42.57 -12.56
C ARG A 400 13.79 41.18 -12.44
N SER A 401 13.38 40.92 -11.19
CA SER A 401 12.08 40.36 -10.84
C SER A 401 10.92 41.13 -11.51
N SER A 402 10.09 40.44 -12.30
CA SER A 402 8.71 40.85 -12.59
C SER A 402 8.04 39.79 -13.46
N CYS A 403 7.52 38.73 -12.85
CA CYS A 403 6.48 37.86 -13.41
C CYS A 403 5.90 36.97 -12.29
N VAL A 404 5.27 37.56 -11.27
CA VAL A 404 4.63 36.81 -10.16
C VAL A 404 3.11 37.12 -10.06
N HIS A 405 2.51 37.84 -10.99
CA HIS A 405 1.12 38.29 -10.82
C HIS A 405 0.15 38.05 -11.99
N LYS A 406 0.28 36.93 -12.73
CA LYS A 406 -0.69 36.61 -13.79
C LYS A 406 -1.13 35.14 -13.95
N MET A 407 -1.06 34.31 -12.90
CA MET A 407 -1.55 32.91 -12.95
C MET A 407 -2.42 32.53 -11.73
N LEU A 408 -3.08 33.50 -11.11
CA LEU A 408 -3.99 33.28 -9.96
C LEU A 408 -5.42 33.72 -10.26
N ARG A 409 -5.92 33.53 -11.50
CA ARG A 409 -7.30 33.92 -11.82
C ARG A 409 -8.15 32.94 -12.63
N ASP A 410 -7.65 31.76 -12.98
CA ASP A 410 -8.39 30.81 -13.83
C ASP A 410 -8.54 29.41 -13.19
N PHE A 411 -8.84 29.33 -11.89
CA PHE A 411 -9.23 28.07 -11.22
C PHE A 411 -10.13 28.33 -10.00
N GLU A 412 -11.24 29.06 -10.21
CA GLU A 412 -12.47 28.92 -9.40
C GLU A 412 -13.52 28.17 -10.22
#